data_AF-A0A960JCD4-F1
#
_entry.id   AF-A0A960JCD4-F1
#
_cell.length_a   1.000
_cell.length_b   1.000
_cell.length_c   1.000
_cell.angle_alpha   90.00
_cell.angle_beta   90.00
_cell.angle_gamma   90.00
#
_symmetry.space_group_name_H-M   'P 1'
#
loop_
_entity.id
_entity.type
_entity.pdbx_description
1 polymer ?
#
loop_
_entity_poly.entity_id
_entity_poly.type
_entity_poly.pdbx_seq_one_letter_code
_entity_poly.pdbx_strand_id
1 'polypeptide(L)' 'TGTPAMGTGGSGDILTGLIAGLLAQFRTEAPELVVAAAVWLHGRAGEIAAARLGEQSSLATDLLAALPQAMAELR' A
#
# COMPACT_ATOMS: atom_id res chain seq x y z
N THR A 1 -0.52 -4.68 -8.69
CA THR A 1 -1.00 -5.50 -7.57
C THR A 1 -2.27 -4.87 -7.05
N GLY A 2 -3.16 -5.67 -6.46
CA GLY A 2 -4.43 -5.21 -5.88
C GLY A 2 -5.47 -6.32 -5.74
N THR A 3 -6.48 -6.07 -4.90
CA THR A 3 -7.59 -7.00 -4.60
C THR A 3 -8.89 -6.20 -4.44
N PRO A 4 -10.07 -6.81 -4.72
CA PRO A 4 -11.37 -6.25 -4.38
C PRO A 4 -11.48 -5.72 -2.94
N ALA A 5 -10.71 -6.29 -2.00
CA ALA A 5 -10.67 -5.87 -0.60
C ALA A 5 -10.24 -4.40 -0.39
N MET A 6 -9.56 -3.81 -1.38
CA MET A 6 -9.14 -2.41 -1.35
C MET A 6 -10.26 -1.43 -1.75
N GLY A 7 -11.40 -1.95 -2.24
CA GLY A 7 -12.60 -1.19 -2.58
C GLY A 7 -13.38 -0.68 -1.36
N THR A 8 -12.66 -0.24 -0.33
CA THR A 8 -13.19 0.27 0.93
C THR A 8 -12.80 1.73 1.13
N GLY A 9 -13.64 2.49 1.85
CA GLY A 9 -13.38 3.90 2.14
C GLY A 9 -12.06 4.09 2.90
N GLY A 10 -11.25 5.06 2.49
CA GLY A 10 -9.97 5.39 3.11
C GLY A 10 -8.74 4.69 2.52
N SER A 11 -8.89 3.72 1.62
CA SER A 11 -7.73 3.10 0.95
C SER A 11 -6.93 4.12 0.12
N GLY A 12 -7.62 5.03 -0.57
CA GLY A 12 -7.01 6.14 -1.31
C GLY A 12 -6.24 7.14 -0.43
N ASP A 13 -6.70 7.39 0.80
CA ASP A 13 -6.00 8.25 1.76
C ASP A 13 -4.66 7.63 2.17
N ILE A 14 -4.64 6.30 2.36
CA ILE A 14 -3.40 5.56 2.63
C ILE A 14 -2.45 5.64 1.45
N LEU A 15 -2.94 5.42 0.22
CA LEU A 15 -2.10 5.55 -0.98
C LEU A 15 -1.50 6.96 -1.11
N THR A 16 -2.31 7.99 -0.86
CA THR A 16 -1.87 9.38 -0.90
C THR A 16 -0.77 9.66 0.12
N GLY A 17 -0.96 9.21 1.38
CA GLY A 17 0.04 9.32 2.43
C GLY A 17 1.33 8.56 2.11
N LEU A 18 1.21 7.37 1.51
CA LEU A 18 2.35 6.54 1.12
C LEU A 18 3.18 7.20 0.01
N ILE A 19 2.52 7.74 -1.02
CA ILE A 19 3.18 8.50 -2.09
C ILE A 19 3.91 9.71 -1.50
N ALA A 20 3.23 10.51 -0.68
CA ALA A 20 3.82 11.71 -0.07
C ALA A 20 5.02 11.38 0.82
N GLY A 21 4.90 10.35 1.66
CA GLY A 21 5.96 9.92 2.56
C GLY A 21 7.18 9.35 1.84
N LEU A 22 6.98 8.63 0.73
CA LEU A 22 8.09 8.09 -0.07
C LEU A 22 8.77 9.18 -0.89
N LEU A 23 8.02 10.10 -1.52
CA LEU A 23 8.62 11.25 -2.22
C LEU A 23 9.45 12.14 -1.28
N ALA A 24 9.02 12.29 -0.02
CA ALA A 24 9.78 13.03 0.99
C ALA A 24 11.09 12.33 1.40
N GLN A 25 11.12 10.98 1.38
CA GLN A 25 12.31 10.20 1.74
C GLN A 25 13.29 10.07 0.57
N PHE A 26 12.80 9.84 -0.65
CA PHE A 26 13.59 9.51 -1.82
C PHE A 26 13.72 10.68 -2.80
N ARG A 27 14.15 11.84 -2.29
CA ARG A 27 14.19 13.11 -3.04
C ARG A 27 15.17 13.14 -4.23
N THR A 28 16.12 12.22 -4.27
CA THR A 28 17.12 12.11 -5.35
C THR A 28 16.71 11.13 -6.44
N GLU A 29 15.67 10.33 -6.20
CA GLU A 29 15.17 9.33 -7.15
C GLU A 29 14.17 9.96 -8.12
N ALA A 30 13.97 9.31 -9.27
CA ALA A 30 12.96 9.72 -10.23
C ALA A 30 11.55 9.63 -9.59
N PRO A 31 10.78 10.73 -9.52
CA PRO A 31 9.48 10.75 -8.84
C PRO A 31 8.51 9.67 -9.31
N GLU A 32 8.57 9.32 -10.60
CA GLU A 32 7.73 8.32 -11.26
C GLU A 32 8.03 6.91 -10.72
N LEU A 33 9.32 6.62 -10.45
CA LEU A 33 9.74 5.36 -9.83
C LEU A 33 9.27 5.28 -8.38
N VAL A 34 9.38 6.38 -7.64
CA VAL A 34 8.94 6.44 -6.24
C VAL A 34 7.42 6.26 -6.14
N VAL A 35 6.65 6.91 -7.03
CA VAL A 35 5.19 6.74 -7.11
C VAL A 35 4.83 5.31 -7.50
N ALA A 36 5.52 4.72 -8.48
CA ALA A 36 5.28 3.34 -8.89
C ALA A 36 5.52 2.36 -7.73
N ALA A 37 6.60 2.56 -6.96
CA ALA A 37 6.89 1.78 -5.75
C ALA A 37 5.79 1.93 -4.68
N ALA A 38 5.29 3.15 -4.46
CA ALA A 38 4.19 3.41 -3.53
C ALA A 38 2.91 2.66 -3.95
N VAL A 39 2.53 2.74 -5.23
CA VAL A 39 1.35 2.05 -5.76
C VAL A 39 1.50 0.53 -5.63
N TRP A 40 2.69 0.00 -5.92
CA TRP A 40 2.95 -1.42 -5.77
C TRP A 40 2.84 -1.89 -4.32
N LEU A 41 3.46 -1.16 -3.38
CA LEU A 41 3.40 -1.44 -1.93
C LEU A 41 1.97 -1.40 -1.40
N HIS A 42 1.18 -0.40 -1.83
CA HIS A 42 -0.23 -0.29 -1.47
C HIS A 42 -1.02 -1.52 -1.93
N GLY A 43 -0.87 -1.94 -3.20
CA GLY A 43 -1.52 -3.13 -3.73
C GLY A 43 -1.09 -4.43 -3.03
N ARG A 44 0.21 -4.58 -2.74
CA ARG A 44 0.73 -5.77 -2.04
C ARG A 44 0.25 -5.86 -0.60
N ALA A 45 0.22 -4.73 0.11
CA ALA A 45 -0.36 -4.68 1.45
C ALA A 45 -1.84 -5.04 1.45
N GLY A 46 -2.59 -4.63 0.41
CA GLY A 46 -3.97 -5.05 0.20
C GLY A 46 -4.12 -6.56 0.01
N GLU A 47 -3.30 -7.17 -0.85
CA GLU A 47 -3.29 -8.62 -1.08
C GLU A 47 -2.95 -9.40 0.22
N ILE A 48 -1.99 -8.92 1.02
CA ILE A 48 -1.64 -9.51 2.32
C ILE A 48 -2.81 -9.40 3.32
N ALA A 49 -3.45 -8.23 3.41
CA ALA A 49 -4.59 -8.04 4.31
C ALA A 49 -5.77 -8.94 3.91
N ALA A 50 -6.10 -9.00 2.61
CA ALA A 50 -7.16 -9.85 2.09
C ALA A 50 -6.89 -11.34 2.31
N ALA A 51 -5.64 -11.79 2.18
CA ALA A 51 -5.27 -13.18 2.45
C ALA A 51 -5.46 -13.57 3.94
N ARG A 52 -5.39 -12.61 4.87
CA ARG A 52 -5.55 -12.83 6.31
C ARG A 52 -6.99 -12.74 6.78
N LEU A 53 -7.74 -11.78 6.25
CA LEU A 53 -9.05 -11.41 6.78
C LEU A 53 -10.20 -11.79 5.84
N GLY A 54 -9.93 -11.95 4.55
CA GLY A 54 -10.93 -12.10 3.49
C GLY A 54 -11.19 -10.79 2.74
N GLU A 55 -11.66 -10.91 1.50
CA GLU A 55 -11.86 -9.74 0.62
C GLU A 55 -13.02 -8.84 1.05
N GLN A 56 -14.06 -9.39 1.69
CA GLN A 56 -15.25 -8.64 2.09
C GLN A 56 -15.15 -7.98 3.48
N SER A 57 -14.14 -8.37 4.26
CA SER A 57 -13.98 -8.03 5.68
C SER A 57 -12.79 -7.09 5.93
N SER A 58 -12.00 -6.78 4.91
CA SER A 58 -10.83 -5.93 5.04
C SER A 58 -11.21 -4.45 5.08
N LEU A 59 -10.66 -3.73 6.07
CA LEU A 59 -10.72 -2.27 6.18
C LEU A 59 -9.45 -1.64 5.61
N ALA A 60 -9.51 -0.34 5.32
CA ALA A 60 -8.33 0.42 4.90
C ALA A 60 -7.19 0.30 5.94
N THR A 61 -7.51 0.31 7.24
CA THR A 61 -6.51 0.16 8.31
C THR A 61 -5.84 -1.21 8.34
N ASP A 62 -6.47 -2.26 7.82
CA ASP A 62 -5.85 -3.58 7.75
C ASP A 62 -4.75 -3.62 6.68
N LEU A 63 -4.96 -2.91 5.57
CA LEU A 63 -3.92 -2.65 4.57
C LEU A 63 -2.76 -1.88 5.20
N LEU A 64 -3.05 -0.82 5.96
CA LEU A 64 -2.01 -0.05 6.68
C LEU A 64 -1.20 -0.94 7.62
N ALA A 65 -1.86 -1.85 8.36
CA ALA A 65 -1.20 -2.82 9.24
C ALA A 65 -0.34 -3.85 8.48
N ALA A 66 -0.66 -4.13 7.21
CA ALA A 66 0.09 -5.03 6.34
C ALA A 66 1.30 -4.38 5.63
N LEU A 67 1.38 -3.04 5.57
CA LEU A 67 2.48 -2.34 4.89
C LEU A 67 3.88 -2.75 5.36
N PRO A 68 4.18 -2.91 6.67
CA PRO A 68 5.51 -3.33 7.11
C PRO A 68 5.92 -4.70 6.55
N GLN A 69 4.97 -5.63 6.38
CA GLN A 69 5.25 -6.91 5.76
C GLN A 69 5.52 -6.75 4.26
N ALA A 70 4.70 -5.97 3.54
CA ALA A 70 4.94 -5.70 2.12
C ALA A 70 6.31 -5.05 1.87
N MET A 71 6.74 -4.14 2.75
CA MET A 71 8.08 -3.54 2.68
C MET A 71 9.21 -4.52 2.98
N ALA A 72 8.97 -5.51 3.85
CA ALA A 72 9.96 -6.54 4.17
C ALA A 72 10.22 -7.49 2.99
N GLU A 73 9.29 -7.65 2.05
CA GLU A 73 9.48 -8.44 0.81
C GLU A 73 10.49 -7.80 -0.16
N LEU A 74 10.87 -6.53 0.05
CA LEU A 74 11.82 -5.78 -0.79
C LEU A 74 13.24 -5.76 -0.21
N ARG A 75 13.48 -6.43 0.91
CA ARG A 75 14.80 -6.57 1.55
C ARG A 75 15.45 -7.89 1.16
#